data_AF-A0A149QYG5-F1
#
_entry.id   AF-A0A149QYG5-F1
#
_cell.length_a   1.000
_cell.length_b   1.000
_cell.length_c   1.000
_cell.angle_alpha   90.00
_cell.angle_beta   90.00
_cell.angle_gamma   90.00
#
_symmetry.space_group_name_H-M   'P 1'
#
loop_
_entity.id
_entity.type
_entity.pdbx_description
1 polymer ?
#
loop_
_entity_poly.entity_id
_entity_poly.type
_entity_poly.pdbx_seq_one_letter_code
_entity_poly.pdbx_strand_id
1 'polypeptide(L)'
;MGHRLTSGLAGWLTYQQMSREILDYESSLRGPLDHLAAGNNYKAYKEFPLLRKDDQIGSSKKIDFAFYPRKVTKKSPGIILMETKYNKNGTYAGLITSDIKKMMAWDIPSLVINAKNRCTKLDSYIEEQKPYGMHRDALHERRVWQKFAEYPETTEILRCILFVWRGNNIFCDWKKENEAVQNQFTELFDRALPKGVRATRDSRQKLLLGKIPYKQVLNSKGSLRAAHTKTNAPYWCCTLFETPEWKNIKGSKPLI
;
A
#
# COMPACT_ATOMS: atom_id res chain seq x y z
N MET A 1 11.11 -10.03 -5.66
CA MET A 1 11.52 -10.16 -4.23
C MET A 1 10.79 -9.16 -3.32
N GLY A 2 10.32 -8.00 -3.82
CA GLY A 2 9.35 -7.14 -3.09
C GLY A 2 8.06 -7.87 -2.65
N HIS A 3 7.65 -8.91 -3.40
CA HIS A 3 6.63 -9.88 -3.00
C HIS A 3 6.86 -10.52 -1.61
N ARG A 4 8.10 -10.65 -1.12
CA ARG A 4 8.40 -11.23 0.21
C ARG A 4 8.06 -10.27 1.34
N LEU A 5 8.29 -8.97 1.17
CA LEU A 5 7.95 -7.96 2.19
C LEU A 5 6.44 -7.79 2.27
N THR A 6 5.76 -7.68 1.13
CA THR A 6 4.30 -7.53 1.06
C THR A 6 3.54 -8.81 1.44
N SER A 7 4.07 -10.00 1.13
CA SER A 7 3.48 -11.27 1.60
C SER A 7 3.83 -11.58 3.06
N GLY A 8 5.01 -11.18 3.53
CA GLY A 8 5.37 -11.19 4.95
C GLY A 8 4.47 -10.26 5.76
N LEU A 9 4.11 -9.11 5.19
CA LEU A 9 3.08 -8.18 5.69
C LEU A 9 1.76 -8.88 5.97
N ALA A 10 1.23 -9.56 4.95
CA ALA A 10 -0.02 -10.29 5.07
C ALA A 10 0.08 -11.47 6.05
N GLY A 11 1.28 -12.02 6.28
CA GLY A 11 1.53 -13.13 7.22
C GLY A 11 1.88 -12.72 8.66
N TRP A 12 2.22 -11.47 8.90
CA TRP A 12 2.53 -10.94 10.24
C TRP A 12 1.33 -10.21 10.84
N LEU A 13 0.56 -9.48 10.01
CA LEU A 13 -0.72 -8.89 10.39
C LEU A 13 -1.69 -9.95 10.95
N THR A 14 -1.54 -11.20 10.51
CA THR A 14 -2.35 -12.35 10.92
C THR A 14 -2.12 -12.85 12.35
N TYR A 15 -0.94 -12.67 12.96
CA TYR A 15 -0.63 -13.36 14.23
C TYR A 15 -0.69 -12.46 15.48
N GLN A 16 -0.03 -11.31 15.49
CA GLN A 16 0.14 -10.51 16.72
C GLN A 16 -0.86 -9.37 16.90
N GLN A 17 -1.55 -8.94 15.85
CA GLN A 17 -2.40 -7.75 15.90
C GLN A 17 -3.87 -7.98 15.64
N MET A 18 -4.21 -8.86 14.69
CA MET A 18 -5.61 -9.26 14.50
C MET A 18 -6.17 -9.90 15.78
N SER A 19 -5.33 -10.58 16.57
CA SER A 19 -5.69 -11.13 17.89
C SER A 19 -5.99 -10.06 18.97
N ARG A 20 -5.68 -8.79 18.72
CA ARG A 20 -5.95 -7.65 19.62
C ARG A 20 -7.07 -6.73 19.11
N GLU A 21 -7.73 -7.06 17.99
CA GLU A 21 -8.81 -6.27 17.35
C GLU A 21 -8.42 -4.85 16.92
N ILE A 22 -7.12 -4.50 16.92
CA ILE A 22 -6.64 -3.16 16.61
C ILE A 22 -6.48 -2.99 15.09
N LEU A 23 -7.58 -2.88 14.33
CA LEU A 23 -7.53 -2.60 12.89
C LEU A 23 -8.54 -1.55 12.41
N ASP A 24 -9.18 -0.83 13.32
CA ASP A 24 -10.18 0.18 12.96
C ASP A 24 -9.56 1.50 12.46
N TYR A 25 -8.22 1.63 12.53
CA TYR A 25 -7.51 2.86 12.18
C TYR A 25 -6.17 2.60 11.48
N GLU A 26 -5.85 3.43 10.49
CA GLU A 26 -4.55 3.43 9.77
C GLU A 26 -3.33 3.43 10.71
N SER A 27 -3.40 4.22 11.79
CA SER A 27 -2.33 4.38 12.76
C SER A 27 -1.96 3.07 13.48
N SER A 28 -2.88 2.10 13.53
CA SER A 28 -2.63 0.79 14.12
C SER A 28 -1.69 -0.10 13.28
N LEU A 29 -1.63 0.14 11.97
CA LEU A 29 -0.74 -0.57 11.05
C LEU A 29 0.72 -0.09 11.16
N ARG A 30 0.96 1.01 11.85
CA ARG A 30 2.25 1.70 11.95
C ARG A 30 3.41 0.84 12.46
N GLY A 31 3.36 0.45 13.73
CA GLY A 31 4.39 -0.39 14.37
C GLY A 31 4.64 -1.74 13.66
N PRO A 32 3.59 -2.43 13.21
CA PRO A 32 3.68 -3.64 12.36
C PRO A 32 4.57 -3.50 11.16
N LEU A 33 4.28 -2.48 10.36
CA LEU A 33 4.93 -2.27 9.09
C LEU A 33 6.40 -1.92 9.30
N ASP A 34 6.73 -1.17 10.36
CA ASP A 34 8.12 -0.94 10.76
C ASP A 34 8.83 -2.23 11.16
N HIS A 35 8.22 -3.06 12.00
CA HIS A 35 8.84 -4.29 12.49
C HIS A 35 9.08 -5.29 11.35
N LEU A 36 8.09 -5.45 10.47
CA LEU A 36 8.18 -6.25 9.27
C LEU A 36 9.24 -5.75 8.30
N ALA A 37 9.26 -4.43 8.05
CA ALA A 37 10.27 -3.82 7.22
C ALA A 37 11.66 -4.15 7.79
N ALA A 38 11.87 -3.92 9.08
CA ALA A 38 13.14 -4.23 9.74
C ALA A 38 13.54 -5.70 9.57
N GLY A 39 12.63 -6.64 9.82
CA GLY A 39 12.88 -8.08 9.66
C GLY A 39 13.19 -8.50 8.21
N ASN A 40 12.78 -7.71 7.23
CA ASN A 40 13.05 -7.96 5.81
C ASN A 40 14.24 -7.14 5.25
N ASN A 41 15.05 -6.50 6.11
CA ASN A 41 16.13 -5.57 5.75
C ASN A 41 15.66 -4.30 5.04
N TYR A 42 14.48 -3.83 5.40
CA TYR A 42 13.94 -2.54 4.98
C TYR A 42 13.85 -1.55 6.16
N LYS A 43 13.69 -0.28 5.80
CA LYS A 43 13.25 0.81 6.65
C LYS A 43 11.91 1.28 6.11
N ALA A 44 10.91 1.41 6.97
CA ALA A 44 9.64 2.02 6.62
C ALA A 44 9.68 3.52 6.96
N TYR A 45 9.21 4.34 6.03
CA TYR A 45 8.81 5.72 6.28
C TYR A 45 7.31 5.83 6.11
N LYS A 46 6.73 6.73 6.88
CA LYS A 46 5.30 7.02 6.86
C LYS A 46 5.10 8.35 6.18
N GLU A 47 3.91 8.50 5.62
CA GLU A 47 3.48 9.76 5.03
C GLU A 47 4.54 10.28 4.04
N PHE A 48 5.03 9.37 3.19
CA PHE A 48 6.08 9.67 2.24
C PHE A 48 5.62 10.83 1.36
N PRO A 49 6.27 11.99 1.44
CA PRO A 49 5.78 13.19 0.80
C PRO A 49 6.03 13.10 -0.71
N LEU A 50 5.01 13.44 -1.47
CA LEU A 50 5.08 13.59 -2.90
C LEU A 50 5.56 15.00 -3.26
N LEU A 51 6.02 15.16 -4.50
CA LEU A 51 6.42 16.47 -4.98
C LEU A 51 5.25 17.45 -4.88
N ARG A 52 5.46 18.58 -4.19
CA ARG A 52 4.56 19.72 -4.29
C ARG A 52 4.63 20.27 -5.70
N LYS A 53 3.49 20.63 -6.27
CA LYS A 53 3.50 21.53 -7.43
C LYS A 53 3.97 22.92 -7.00
N ASP A 54 4.57 23.67 -7.93
CA ASP A 54 5.13 24.99 -7.62
C ASP A 54 4.05 25.97 -7.11
N ASP A 55 2.79 25.77 -7.50
CA ASP A 55 1.61 26.55 -7.10
C ASP A 55 0.83 25.95 -5.90
N GLN A 56 1.27 24.82 -5.34
CA GLN A 56 0.52 24.13 -4.32
C GLN A 56 0.62 24.83 -2.95
N ILE A 57 -0.51 25.38 -2.49
CA ILE A 57 -0.68 25.89 -1.13
C ILE A 57 -1.00 24.72 -0.18
N GLY A 58 -0.36 24.69 1.00
CA GLY A 58 -0.58 23.67 2.04
C GLY A 58 0.42 22.50 2.03
N SER A 59 0.09 21.43 2.75
CA SER A 59 0.96 20.26 2.87
C SER A 59 1.09 19.49 1.55
N SER A 60 2.24 18.86 1.33
CA SER A 60 2.41 17.93 0.20
C SER A 60 1.37 16.81 0.27
N LYS A 61 1.00 16.26 -0.89
CA LYS A 61 0.33 14.95 -0.89
C LYS A 61 1.31 13.91 -0.33
N LYS A 62 0.78 12.82 0.22
CA LYS A 62 1.57 11.80 0.93
C LYS A 62 1.13 10.42 0.47
N ILE A 63 2.06 9.48 0.47
CA ILE A 63 1.81 8.04 0.41
C ILE A 63 1.86 7.52 1.84
N ASP A 64 0.93 6.68 2.25
CA ASP A 64 0.87 6.17 3.63
C ASP A 64 2.22 5.56 4.07
N PHE A 65 2.83 4.72 3.22
CA PHE A 65 4.10 4.08 3.51
C PHE A 65 5.05 4.01 2.30
N ALA A 66 6.34 4.20 2.59
CA ALA A 66 7.43 3.89 1.68
C ALA A 66 8.47 3.00 2.37
N PHE A 67 8.87 1.91 1.72
CA PHE A 67 9.84 0.96 2.23
C PHE A 67 11.12 0.99 1.41
N TYR A 68 12.24 1.09 2.13
CA TYR A 68 13.58 1.27 1.59
C TYR A 68 14.50 0.14 2.04
N PRO A 69 15.23 -0.53 1.14
CA PRO A 69 16.19 -1.53 1.56
C PRO A 69 17.33 -0.84 2.30
N ARG A 70 17.69 -1.33 3.49
CA ARG A 70 18.72 -0.73 4.36
C ARG A 70 20.11 -0.70 3.73
N LYS A 71 20.35 -1.56 2.76
CA LYS A 71 21.56 -1.60 1.95
C LYS A 71 21.14 -1.65 0.50
N VAL A 72 21.60 -0.69 -0.29
CA VAL A 72 21.41 -0.70 -1.74
C VAL A 72 22.45 -1.60 -2.36
N THR A 73 21.99 -2.64 -3.05
CA THR A 73 22.82 -3.57 -3.81
C THR A 73 22.19 -3.75 -5.19
N LYS A 74 22.96 -4.21 -6.18
CA LYS A 74 22.40 -4.56 -7.51
C LYS A 74 21.26 -5.59 -7.47
N LYS A 75 21.11 -6.31 -6.34
CA LYS A 75 20.05 -7.31 -6.10
C LYS A 75 18.96 -6.82 -5.14
N SER A 76 19.04 -5.57 -4.67
CA SER A 76 18.08 -5.06 -3.69
C SER A 76 16.71 -4.91 -4.34
N PRO A 77 15.62 -5.31 -3.68
CA PRO A 77 14.29 -5.27 -4.27
C PRO A 77 13.71 -3.87 -4.19
N GLY A 78 14.32 -2.94 -4.94
CA GLY A 78 13.74 -1.64 -5.21
C GLY A 78 13.27 -0.82 -4.00
N ILE A 79 12.40 0.13 -4.28
CA ILE A 79 11.61 0.88 -3.30
C ILE A 79 10.17 0.37 -3.39
N ILE A 80 9.49 0.20 -2.26
CA ILE A 80 8.08 -0.21 -2.24
C ILE A 80 7.25 0.95 -1.74
N LEU A 81 6.24 1.36 -2.50
CA LEU A 81 5.29 2.38 -2.14
C LEU A 81 3.93 1.72 -1.89
N MET A 82 3.35 2.01 -0.75
CA MET A 82 2.15 1.35 -0.27
C MET A 82 1.12 2.35 0.21
N GLU A 83 -0.03 2.33 -0.42
CA GLU A 83 -1.26 2.92 0.10
C GLU A 83 -2.00 1.87 0.94
N THR A 84 -2.66 2.32 2.00
CA THR A 84 -3.44 1.44 2.87
C THR A 84 -4.92 1.78 2.84
N LYS A 85 -5.76 0.75 2.73
CA LYS A 85 -7.20 0.87 2.88
C LYS A 85 -7.64 0.07 4.09
N TYR A 86 -8.36 0.75 4.98
CA TYR A 86 -8.99 0.15 6.14
C TYR A 86 -10.49 0.42 6.10
N ASN A 87 -11.23 -0.47 6.75
CA ASN A 87 -12.66 -0.31 6.91
C ASN A 87 -12.92 0.67 8.06
N LYS A 88 -13.67 1.75 7.78
CA LYS A 88 -14.11 2.73 8.77
C LYS A 88 -15.63 2.61 8.90
N ASN A 89 -16.11 2.08 10.03
CA ASN A 89 -17.55 1.95 10.33
C ASN A 89 -18.36 1.11 9.33
N GLY A 90 -17.80 0.03 8.79
CA GLY A 90 -18.48 -0.89 7.88
C GLY A 90 -18.28 -0.58 6.40
N THR A 91 -17.72 0.57 6.04
CA THR A 91 -17.38 0.95 4.65
C THR A 91 -15.89 1.31 4.53
N TYR A 92 -15.27 1.06 3.37
CA TYR A 92 -13.90 1.54 3.16
C TYR A 92 -13.87 3.05 2.93
N ALA A 93 -12.78 3.67 3.38
CA ALA A 93 -12.47 5.05 3.06
C ALA A 93 -12.08 5.20 1.58
N GLY A 94 -13.08 5.36 0.71
CA GLY A 94 -12.91 5.56 -0.72
C GLY A 94 -12.58 4.29 -1.52
N LEU A 95 -12.54 4.43 -2.85
CA LEU A 95 -12.27 3.32 -3.78
C LEU A 95 -10.76 3.04 -3.89
N ILE A 96 -10.39 1.77 -4.04
CA ILE A 96 -9.02 1.31 -4.35
C ILE A 96 -8.59 1.90 -5.71
N THR A 97 -9.50 1.88 -6.68
CA THR A 97 -9.33 2.49 -8.00
C THR A 97 -8.87 3.94 -7.91
N SER A 98 -9.41 4.71 -6.96
CA SER A 98 -9.06 6.12 -6.80
C SER A 98 -7.60 6.29 -6.34
N ASP A 99 -7.11 5.40 -5.48
CA ASP A 99 -5.72 5.45 -5.04
C ASP A 99 -4.76 4.92 -6.11
N ILE A 100 -5.14 3.89 -6.87
CA ILE A 100 -4.35 3.46 -8.03
C ILE A 100 -4.18 4.62 -8.99
N LYS A 101 -5.26 5.34 -9.35
CA LYS A 101 -5.17 6.51 -10.23
C LYS A 101 -4.19 7.56 -9.68
N LYS A 102 -4.23 7.84 -8.37
CA LYS A 102 -3.26 8.76 -7.74
C LYS A 102 -1.84 8.22 -7.88
N MET A 103 -1.60 6.95 -7.52
CA MET A 103 -0.27 6.31 -7.57
C MET A 103 0.31 6.26 -8.98
N MET A 104 -0.53 6.04 -9.98
CA MET A 104 -0.14 5.97 -11.39
C MET A 104 0.07 7.35 -12.01
N ALA A 105 -0.60 8.38 -11.51
CA ALA A 105 -0.36 9.77 -11.91
C ALA A 105 0.95 10.34 -11.35
N TRP A 106 1.58 9.66 -10.39
CA TRP A 106 2.87 10.07 -9.87
C TRP A 106 3.99 9.61 -10.78
N ASP A 107 4.80 10.56 -11.23
CA ASP A 107 6.03 10.30 -11.97
C ASP A 107 7.17 9.92 -11.01
N ILE A 108 7.01 8.76 -10.39
CA ILE A 108 7.92 8.26 -9.35
C ILE A 108 9.35 8.01 -9.86
N PRO A 109 9.58 7.55 -11.11
CA PRO A 109 10.93 7.52 -11.67
C PRO A 109 11.58 8.91 -11.68
N SER A 110 10.86 9.94 -12.11
CA SER A 110 11.35 11.31 -12.02
C SER A 110 11.51 11.80 -10.57
N LEU A 111 10.79 11.24 -9.59
CA LEU A 111 11.02 11.52 -8.17
C LEU A 111 12.39 11.01 -7.69
N VAL A 112 12.86 9.84 -8.17
CA VAL A 112 14.20 9.33 -7.85
C VAL A 112 15.27 10.23 -8.47
N ILE A 113 15.13 10.51 -9.77
CA ILE A 113 16.08 11.32 -10.55
C ILE A 113 16.19 12.74 -9.94
N ASN A 114 15.05 13.33 -9.56
CA ASN A 114 15.01 14.70 -9.05
C ASN A 114 15.18 14.80 -7.53
N ALA A 115 15.43 13.71 -6.80
CA ALA A 115 15.55 13.75 -5.34
C ALA A 115 16.67 14.72 -4.88
N LYS A 116 17.79 14.77 -5.60
CA LYS A 116 18.91 15.70 -5.34
C LYS A 116 18.51 17.16 -5.58
N ASN A 117 17.96 17.45 -6.76
CA ASN A 117 17.44 18.78 -7.10
C ASN A 117 16.36 19.24 -6.10
N ARG A 118 15.59 18.30 -5.55
CA ARG A 118 14.54 18.57 -4.57
C ARG A 118 15.10 18.93 -3.19
N CYS A 119 16.18 18.29 -2.75
CA CYS A 119 16.87 18.70 -1.53
C CYS A 119 17.30 20.16 -1.63
N THR A 120 17.89 20.58 -2.75
CA THR A 120 18.29 21.97 -2.99
C THR A 120 17.09 22.93 -2.96
N LYS A 121 15.99 22.61 -3.65
CA LYS A 121 14.77 23.45 -3.62
C LYS A 121 14.16 23.56 -2.23
N LEU A 122 14.14 22.45 -1.47
CA LEU A 122 13.64 22.45 -0.08
C LEU A 122 14.54 23.26 0.83
N ASP A 123 15.85 23.25 0.60
CA ASP A 123 16.81 24.07 1.35
C ASP A 123 16.52 25.55 1.17
N SER A 124 16.36 26.00 -0.09
CA SER A 124 15.94 27.38 -0.40
C SER A 124 14.61 27.75 0.26
N TYR A 125 13.59 26.90 0.16
CA TYR A 125 12.29 27.14 0.79
C TYR A 125 12.38 27.21 2.32
N ILE A 126 13.14 26.31 2.95
CA ILE A 126 13.34 26.33 4.40
C ILE A 126 14.03 27.62 4.83
N GLU A 127 15.06 28.07 4.12
CA GLU A 127 15.76 29.33 4.39
C GLU A 127 14.81 30.54 4.28
N GLU A 128 14.00 30.61 3.22
CA GLU A 128 13.02 31.68 3.01
C GLU A 128 11.94 31.74 4.11
N GLN A 129 11.54 30.58 4.63
CA GLN A 129 10.48 30.47 5.64
C GLN A 129 11.00 30.60 7.08
N LYS A 130 12.33 30.57 7.33
CA LYS A 130 12.92 30.71 8.67
C LYS A 130 12.36 31.88 9.49
N PRO A 131 12.14 33.10 8.92
CA PRO A 131 11.61 34.24 9.67
C PRO A 131 10.17 34.05 10.18
N TYR A 132 9.39 33.16 9.56
CA TYR A 132 7.95 32.96 9.83
C TYR A 132 7.67 31.74 10.73
N GLY A 133 8.71 31.07 11.20
CA GLY A 133 8.63 29.84 11.98
C GLY A 133 8.92 28.59 11.14
N MET A 134 9.67 27.65 11.71
CA MET A 134 10.04 26.41 11.02
C MET A 134 8.81 25.57 10.66
N HIS A 135 8.57 25.38 9.36
CA HIS A 135 7.66 24.34 8.88
C HIS A 135 8.26 22.95 9.12
N ARG A 136 7.88 22.32 10.23
CA ARG A 136 8.28 20.93 10.58
C ARG A 136 8.10 19.96 9.41
N ASP A 137 7.08 20.19 8.59
CA ASP A 137 6.80 19.40 7.39
C ASP A 137 7.91 19.52 6.35
N ALA A 138 8.42 20.72 6.06
CA ALA A 138 9.49 20.92 5.07
C ALA A 138 10.80 20.25 5.49
N LEU A 139 11.12 20.29 6.80
CA LEU A 139 12.28 19.57 7.35
C LEU A 139 12.10 18.06 7.29
N HIS A 140 10.90 17.56 7.56
CA HIS A 140 10.58 16.15 7.40
C HIS A 140 10.72 15.72 5.94
N GLU A 141 10.13 16.49 5.01
CA GLU A 141 10.25 16.29 3.56
C GLU A 141 11.72 16.21 3.14
N ARG A 142 12.55 17.18 3.54
CA ARG A 142 13.98 17.21 3.23
C ARG A 142 14.70 15.93 3.66
N ARG A 143 14.47 15.49 4.91
CA ARG A 143 15.11 14.28 5.45
C ARG A 143 14.72 13.01 4.68
N VAL A 144 13.46 12.93 4.26
CA VAL A 144 12.98 11.80 3.46
C VAL A 144 13.59 11.82 2.05
N TRP A 145 13.60 12.98 1.39
CA TRP A 145 14.18 13.13 0.05
C TRP A 145 15.69 12.91 0.01
N GLN A 146 16.43 13.34 1.04
CA GLN A 146 17.86 13.10 1.15
C GLN A 146 18.19 11.61 1.15
N LYS A 147 17.34 10.80 1.81
CA LYS A 147 17.49 9.33 1.81
C LYS A 147 17.16 8.71 0.46
N PHE A 148 16.17 9.28 -0.23
CA PHE A 148 15.82 8.87 -1.59
C PHE A 148 16.94 9.15 -2.60
N ALA A 149 17.68 10.25 -2.42
CA ALA A 149 18.81 10.64 -3.27
C ALA A 149 20.03 9.69 -3.20
N GLU A 150 20.07 8.79 -2.21
CA GLU A 150 21.10 7.74 -2.09
C GLU A 150 20.85 6.56 -3.05
N TYR A 151 19.66 6.46 -3.65
CA TYR A 151 19.27 5.36 -4.53
C TYR A 151 19.63 5.64 -5.99
N PRO A 152 20.14 4.64 -6.76
CA PRO A 152 20.33 4.76 -8.19
C PRO A 152 19.02 5.07 -8.92
N GLU A 153 19.09 5.82 -10.02
CA GLU A 153 17.93 6.11 -10.88
C GLU A 153 17.30 4.84 -11.48
N THR A 154 18.07 3.77 -11.59
CA THR A 154 17.63 2.43 -12.04
C THR A 154 16.95 1.61 -10.96
N THR A 155 16.73 2.18 -9.77
CA THR A 155 16.05 1.48 -8.67
C THR A 155 14.60 1.18 -9.06
N GLU A 156 14.26 -0.10 -9.10
CA GLU A 156 12.89 -0.55 -9.34
C GLU A 156 11.94 0.01 -8.28
N ILE A 157 10.73 0.38 -8.69
CA ILE A 157 9.69 0.86 -7.77
C ILE A 157 8.50 -0.06 -7.88
N LEU A 158 8.13 -0.68 -6.77
CA LEU A 158 6.92 -1.47 -6.65
C LEU A 158 5.83 -0.63 -6.01
N ARG A 159 4.75 -0.34 -6.75
CA ARG A 159 3.53 0.23 -6.17
C ARG A 159 2.62 -0.90 -5.69
N CYS A 160 1.99 -0.71 -4.55
CA CYS A 160 1.02 -1.66 -4.04
C CYS A 160 -0.05 -0.99 -3.18
N ILE A 161 -1.17 -1.67 -3.02
CA ILE A 161 -2.25 -1.26 -2.12
C ILE A 161 -2.49 -2.40 -1.15
N LEU A 162 -2.33 -2.11 0.14
CA LEU A 162 -2.67 -3.01 1.24
C LEU A 162 -4.10 -2.73 1.68
N PHE A 163 -4.89 -3.77 1.87
CA PHE A 163 -6.21 -3.63 2.46
C PHE A 163 -6.52 -4.79 3.40
N VAL A 164 -7.17 -4.42 4.48
CA VAL A 164 -7.47 -5.33 5.59
C VAL A 164 -8.94 -5.23 5.93
N TRP A 165 -9.60 -6.37 6.16
CA TRP A 165 -11.03 -6.41 6.47
C TRP A 165 -11.42 -7.63 7.26
N ARG A 166 -12.63 -7.61 7.83
CA ARG A 166 -13.23 -8.72 8.57
C ARG A 166 -14.41 -9.29 7.78
N GLY A 167 -14.49 -10.62 7.69
CA GLY A 167 -15.63 -11.33 7.09
C GLY A 167 -15.85 -11.05 5.60
N ASN A 168 -17.13 -10.97 5.18
CA ASN A 168 -17.53 -10.87 3.77
C ASN A 168 -17.90 -9.46 3.29
N ASN A 169 -17.67 -8.42 4.09
CA ASN A 169 -18.06 -7.04 3.77
C ASN A 169 -17.39 -6.49 2.49
N ILE A 170 -16.31 -7.12 2.03
CA ILE A 170 -15.54 -6.71 0.84
C ILE A 170 -16.34 -6.78 -0.48
N PHE A 171 -17.37 -7.63 -0.62
CA PHE A 171 -18.05 -7.79 -1.92
C PHE A 171 -18.81 -6.56 -2.40
N CYS A 172 -19.43 -5.81 -1.48
CA CYS A 172 -20.20 -4.62 -1.83
C CYS A 172 -19.29 -3.53 -2.38
N ASP A 173 -18.08 -3.42 -1.84
CA ASP A 173 -17.11 -2.44 -2.27
C ASP A 173 -16.33 -2.91 -3.50
N TRP A 174 -16.02 -4.21 -3.59
CA TRP A 174 -15.42 -4.83 -4.77
C TRP A 174 -16.23 -4.54 -6.05
N LYS A 175 -17.56 -4.62 -6.01
CA LYS A 175 -18.41 -4.32 -7.18
C LYS A 175 -18.31 -2.88 -7.69
N LYS A 176 -17.87 -1.93 -6.86
CA LYS A 176 -17.72 -0.52 -7.21
C LYS A 176 -16.36 -0.22 -7.87
N GLU A 177 -15.44 -1.17 -7.83
CA GLU A 177 -14.08 -1.00 -8.35
C GLU A 177 -14.02 -1.09 -9.87
N ASN A 178 -12.95 -0.57 -10.47
CA ASN A 178 -12.67 -0.76 -11.90
C ASN A 178 -12.42 -2.25 -12.23
N GLU A 179 -12.79 -2.66 -13.45
CA GLU A 179 -12.64 -4.03 -13.94
C GLU A 179 -11.23 -4.61 -13.74
N ALA A 180 -10.15 -3.83 -13.94
CA ALA A 180 -8.79 -4.30 -13.72
C ALA A 180 -8.56 -4.73 -12.26
N VAL A 181 -9.04 -3.92 -11.31
CA VAL A 181 -8.99 -4.22 -9.88
C VAL A 181 -9.86 -5.44 -9.58
N GLN A 182 -11.07 -5.48 -10.14
CA GLN A 182 -11.99 -6.60 -9.93
C GLN A 182 -11.41 -7.93 -10.41
N ASN A 183 -10.76 -7.94 -11.58
CA ASN A 183 -10.12 -9.13 -12.15
C ASN A 183 -8.93 -9.58 -11.31
N GLN A 184 -8.13 -8.63 -10.82
CA GLN A 184 -7.00 -8.91 -9.93
C GLN A 184 -7.45 -9.56 -8.62
N PHE A 185 -8.51 -9.03 -8.01
CA PHE A 185 -9.17 -9.63 -6.84
C PHE A 185 -9.70 -11.02 -7.13
N THR A 186 -10.43 -11.18 -8.23
CA THR A 186 -11.02 -12.45 -8.65
C THR A 186 -9.95 -13.53 -8.75
N GLU A 187 -8.83 -13.21 -9.39
CA GLU A 187 -7.73 -14.16 -9.54
C GLU A 187 -7.14 -14.57 -8.18
N LEU A 188 -6.98 -13.63 -7.24
CA LEU A 188 -6.47 -13.95 -5.90
C LEU A 188 -7.46 -14.84 -5.13
N PHE A 189 -8.76 -14.56 -5.19
CA PHE A 189 -9.77 -15.38 -4.54
C PHE A 189 -9.88 -16.78 -5.15
N ASP A 190 -9.85 -16.88 -6.48
CA ASP A 190 -9.98 -18.16 -7.19
C ASP A 190 -8.79 -19.07 -6.88
N ARG A 191 -7.59 -18.51 -6.75
CA ARG A 191 -6.39 -19.25 -6.31
C ARG A 191 -6.43 -19.64 -4.83
N ALA A 192 -7.20 -18.93 -4.01
CA ALA A 192 -7.34 -19.26 -2.59
C ALA A 192 -8.29 -20.44 -2.35
N LEU A 193 -9.15 -20.77 -3.31
CA LEU A 193 -10.11 -21.87 -3.21
C LEU A 193 -9.40 -23.24 -3.13
N PRO A 194 -9.97 -24.22 -2.39
CA PRO A 194 -9.48 -25.59 -2.40
C PRO A 194 -9.52 -26.24 -3.78
N LYS A 195 -8.65 -27.22 -4.02
CA LYS A 195 -8.66 -27.99 -5.27
C LYS A 195 -10.02 -28.67 -5.44
N GLY A 196 -10.63 -28.55 -6.62
CA GLY A 196 -11.94 -29.13 -6.93
C GLY A 196 -13.14 -28.26 -6.55
N VAL A 197 -12.95 -27.14 -5.85
CA VAL A 197 -14.03 -26.18 -5.60
C VAL A 197 -14.16 -25.25 -6.80
N ARG A 198 -15.36 -25.21 -7.42
CA ARG A 198 -15.64 -24.30 -8.53
C ARG A 198 -15.61 -22.84 -8.05
N ALA A 199 -14.93 -21.97 -8.80
CA ALA A 199 -14.93 -20.53 -8.59
C ALA A 199 -16.32 -19.94 -8.91
N THR A 200 -17.09 -19.63 -7.88
CA THR A 200 -18.41 -19.00 -7.97
C THR A 200 -18.51 -17.90 -6.92
N ARG A 201 -19.50 -17.01 -7.04
CA ARG A 201 -19.75 -16.00 -6.01
C ARG A 201 -19.99 -16.64 -4.64
N ASP A 202 -20.75 -17.73 -4.60
CA ASP A 202 -21.05 -18.47 -3.36
C ASP A 202 -19.80 -19.11 -2.75
N SER A 203 -18.94 -19.76 -3.55
CA SER A 203 -17.71 -20.36 -3.00
C SER A 203 -16.73 -19.32 -2.48
N ARG A 204 -16.59 -18.17 -3.17
CA ARG A 204 -15.80 -17.03 -2.67
C ARG A 204 -16.38 -16.46 -1.38
N GLN A 205 -17.71 -16.39 -1.25
CA GLN A 205 -18.36 -15.93 -0.03
C GLN A 205 -18.16 -16.91 1.13
N LYS A 206 -18.28 -18.22 0.88
CA LYS A 206 -17.97 -19.26 1.86
C LYS A 206 -16.51 -19.20 2.30
N LEU A 207 -15.58 -18.98 1.37
CA LEU A 207 -14.16 -18.78 1.67
C LEU A 207 -13.98 -17.59 2.61
N LEU A 208 -14.51 -16.42 2.25
CA LEU A 208 -14.40 -15.18 3.04
C LEU A 208 -15.02 -15.27 4.43
N LEU A 209 -16.06 -16.08 4.60
CA LEU A 209 -16.69 -16.36 5.89
C LEU A 209 -15.97 -17.45 6.71
N GLY A 210 -14.88 -18.03 6.19
CA GLY A 210 -14.17 -19.14 6.83
C GLY A 210 -14.97 -20.44 6.85
N LYS A 211 -16.01 -20.58 6.02
CA LYS A 211 -16.87 -21.77 5.95
C LYS A 211 -16.28 -22.91 5.11
N ILE A 212 -15.24 -22.62 4.35
CA ILE A 212 -14.45 -23.63 3.63
C ILE A 212 -12.96 -23.34 3.87
N PRO A 213 -12.09 -24.37 3.76
CA PRO A 213 -10.65 -24.16 3.82
C PRO A 213 -10.18 -23.16 2.76
N TYR A 214 -9.10 -22.45 3.04
CA TYR A 214 -8.46 -21.53 2.11
C TYR A 214 -6.96 -21.80 2.03
N LYS A 215 -6.35 -21.36 0.93
CA LYS A 215 -4.91 -21.32 0.76
C LYS A 215 -4.43 -19.88 0.79
N GLN A 216 -3.29 -19.64 1.41
CA GLN A 216 -2.61 -18.37 1.26
C GLN A 216 -2.15 -18.23 -0.19
N VAL A 217 -2.39 -17.06 -0.79
CA VAL A 217 -2.02 -16.78 -2.17
C VAL A 217 -0.91 -15.74 -2.19
N LEU A 218 0.08 -15.99 -3.04
CA LEU A 218 1.11 -15.05 -3.43
C LEU A 218 1.43 -15.28 -4.91
N ASN A 219 1.28 -14.25 -5.73
CA ASN A 219 1.65 -14.27 -7.14
C ASN A 219 2.18 -12.89 -7.58
N SER A 220 2.44 -12.73 -8.87
CA SER A 220 2.90 -11.47 -9.44
C SER A 220 1.90 -10.31 -9.29
N LYS A 221 0.61 -10.62 -9.12
CA LYS A 221 -0.46 -9.64 -8.99
C LYS A 221 -0.76 -9.27 -7.54
N GLY A 222 -0.37 -10.06 -6.56
CA GLY A 222 -0.71 -9.74 -5.19
C GLY A 222 -0.50 -10.85 -4.20
N SER A 223 -1.07 -10.64 -3.02
CA SER A 223 -1.14 -11.65 -1.98
C SER A 223 -2.49 -11.58 -1.27
N LEU A 224 -3.03 -12.73 -0.87
CA LEU A 224 -4.27 -12.85 -0.11
C LEU A 224 -4.05 -13.84 1.03
N ARG A 225 -4.30 -13.41 2.26
CA ARG A 225 -4.17 -14.23 3.47
C ARG A 225 -5.31 -13.93 4.42
N ALA A 226 -5.69 -14.94 5.20
CA ALA A 226 -6.59 -14.78 6.32
C ALA A 226 -5.92 -15.19 7.63
N ALA A 227 -6.33 -14.53 8.71
CA ALA A 227 -6.13 -14.95 10.08
C ALA A 227 -7.45 -15.12 10.78
N HIS A 228 -7.48 -16.05 11.72
CA HIS A 228 -8.59 -16.21 12.63
C HIS A 228 -8.27 -15.53 13.96
N THR A 229 -9.23 -14.78 14.49
CA THR A 229 -9.19 -14.29 15.87
C THR A 229 -9.87 -15.30 16.79
N LYS A 230 -9.80 -15.06 18.10
CA LYS A 230 -10.54 -15.85 19.11
C LYS A 230 -12.05 -15.93 18.81
N THR A 231 -12.61 -14.97 18.06
CA THR A 231 -14.02 -14.91 17.68
C THR A 231 -14.39 -15.72 16.42
N ASN A 232 -13.47 -16.55 15.89
CA ASN A 232 -13.60 -17.39 14.68
C ASN A 232 -13.83 -16.67 13.34
N ALA A 233 -14.28 -15.42 13.32
CA ALA A 233 -14.41 -14.63 12.10
C ALA A 233 -13.02 -14.32 11.50
N PRO A 234 -12.78 -14.64 10.21
CA PRO A 234 -11.49 -14.36 9.59
C PRO A 234 -11.31 -12.86 9.34
N TYR A 235 -10.13 -12.36 9.68
CA TYR A 235 -9.60 -11.13 9.13
C TYR A 235 -8.79 -11.48 7.90
N TRP A 236 -9.09 -10.80 6.82
CA TRP A 236 -8.39 -10.94 5.57
C TRP A 236 -7.44 -9.76 5.38
N CYS A 237 -6.24 -10.08 4.94
CA CYS A 237 -5.25 -9.13 4.50
C CYS A 237 -4.93 -9.45 3.06
N CYS A 238 -5.01 -8.44 2.20
CA CYS A 238 -4.64 -8.60 0.81
C CYS A 238 -3.84 -7.39 0.35
N THR A 239 -2.91 -7.68 -0.55
CA THR A 239 -2.06 -6.67 -1.15
C THR A 239 -2.16 -6.83 -2.65
N LEU A 240 -2.56 -5.79 -3.35
CA LEU A 240 -2.53 -5.77 -4.81
C LEU A 240 -1.24 -5.09 -5.24
N PHE A 241 -0.50 -5.74 -6.15
CA PHE A 241 0.70 -5.19 -6.75
C PHE A 241 0.34 -4.48 -8.04
N GLU A 242 1.17 -3.49 -8.41
CA GLU A 242 1.06 -2.85 -9.72
C GLU A 242 1.04 -3.89 -10.84
N THR A 243 0.09 -3.72 -11.76
CA THR A 243 0.02 -4.49 -13.00
C THR A 243 -0.05 -3.55 -14.20
N PRO A 244 0.31 -3.99 -15.42
CA PRO A 244 0.21 -3.16 -16.61
C PRO A 244 -1.19 -2.57 -16.82
N GLU A 245 -2.24 -3.30 -16.44
CA GLU A 245 -3.64 -2.88 -16.55
C GLU A 245 -3.97 -1.66 -15.69
N TRP A 246 -3.22 -1.40 -14.60
CA TRP A 246 -3.42 -0.21 -13.76
C TRP A 246 -3.23 1.09 -14.52
N LYS A 247 -2.35 1.10 -15.54
CA LYS A 247 -2.13 2.25 -16.42
C LYS A 247 -3.36 2.59 -17.26
N ASN A 248 -4.22 1.60 -17.51
CA ASN A 248 -5.42 1.73 -18.35
C ASN A 248 -6.67 2.06 -17.53
N ILE A 249 -6.56 2.22 -16.21
CA ILE A 249 -7.69 2.60 -15.37
C ILE A 249 -8.04 4.07 -15.65
N LYS A 250 -8.84 4.28 -16.70
CA LYS A 250 -9.29 5.60 -17.14
C LYS A 250 -9.99 6.31 -15.99
N GLY A 251 -9.74 7.60 -15.88
CA GLY A 251 -10.47 8.50 -15.00
C GLY A 251 -11.96 8.49 -15.35
N SER A 252 -12.75 7.59 -14.78
CA SER A 252 -14.12 7.95 -14.46
C SER A 252 -14.02 9.27 -13.69
N LYS A 253 -14.64 10.33 -14.25
CA LYS A 253 -14.84 11.57 -13.51
C LYS A 253 -15.35 11.18 -12.13
N PRO A 254 -14.86 11.77 -11.03
CA PRO A 254 -15.50 11.57 -9.74
C PRO A 254 -17.00 11.83 -9.95
N LEU A 255 -17.84 10.87 -9.55
CA LEU A 255 -19.26 11.14 -9.42
C LEU A 255 -19.35 12.26 -8.40
N ILE A 256 -19.69 13.45 -8.88
CA ILE A 256 -20.00 14.64 -8.09
C ILE A 256 -21.28 14.35 -7.33
#